data_AF-A0A6S7KKL1-F1
#
_entry.id   AF-A0A6S7KKL1-F1
#
_cell.length_a   1.000
_cell.length_b   1.000
_cell.length_c   1.000
_cell.angle_alpha   90.00
_cell.angle_beta   90.00
_cell.angle_gamma   90.00
#
_symmetry.space_group_name_H-M   'P 1'
#
loop_
_entity.id
_entity.type
_entity.pdbx_description
1 polymer ?
#
loop_
_entity_poly.entity_id
_entity_poly.type
_entity_poly.pdbx_seq_one_letter_code
_entity_poly.pdbx_strand_id
1 'polypeptide(L)'
;MASSGRKRRLVSSLDGEVLERLSMKLNPRMLLKDYQSLAGRLKYTYEFIRNFARERDPTLALLQHWWSSKRGKEKTVTILLELLSDMERDDCVDLLRPYEFYMSHEASELDERPVIAGATDQNVNPYNPYFPARDDHQGQAGQLGTAKPGQ
;
A
#
# COMPACT_ATOMS: atom_id res chain seq x y z
N MET A 1 -25.92 9.87 0.61
CA MET A 1 -25.48 9.59 -0.77
C MET A 1 -24.03 9.14 -0.70
N ALA A 2 -23.73 7.86 -0.94
CA ALA A 2 -22.35 7.38 -0.94
C ALA A 2 -21.63 7.89 -2.21
N SER A 3 -20.58 8.69 -2.03
CA SER A 3 -19.78 9.22 -3.13
C SER A 3 -18.79 8.15 -3.58
N SER A 4 -19.21 7.26 -4.49
CA SER A 4 -18.27 6.36 -5.17
C SER A 4 -17.42 7.16 -6.16
N GLY A 5 -16.24 7.57 -5.72
CA GLY A 5 -15.26 8.27 -6.56
C GLY A 5 -14.41 7.29 -7.36
N ARG A 6 -14.21 7.56 -8.66
CA ARG A 6 -13.15 6.88 -9.44
C ARG A 6 -11.81 7.42 -9.00
N LYS A 7 -10.92 6.53 -8.52
CA LYS A 7 -9.55 6.88 -8.16
C LYS A 7 -8.59 6.41 -9.25
N ARG A 8 -7.53 7.17 -9.52
CA ARG A 8 -6.48 6.80 -10.49
C ARG A 8 -5.64 5.68 -9.92
N ARG A 9 -5.40 4.64 -10.72
CA ARG A 9 -4.59 3.50 -10.34
C ARG A 9 -3.10 3.86 -10.38
N LEU A 10 -2.33 3.35 -9.42
CA LEU A 10 -0.87 3.43 -9.43
C LEU A 10 -0.28 2.35 -10.35
N VAL A 11 0.81 2.65 -11.04
CA VAL A 11 1.43 1.66 -11.93
C VAL A 11 1.97 0.45 -11.14
N SER A 12 2.43 0.68 -9.90
CA SER A 12 2.85 -0.40 -8.98
C SER A 12 1.73 -1.35 -8.53
N SER A 13 0.46 -0.98 -8.78
CA SER A 13 -0.72 -1.81 -8.44
C SER A 13 -1.29 -2.57 -9.64
N LEU A 14 -0.59 -2.58 -10.78
CA LEU A 14 -0.96 -3.38 -11.94
C LEU A 14 -0.62 -4.86 -11.72
N ASP A 15 -1.44 -5.73 -12.28
CA ASP A 15 -1.20 -7.17 -12.23
C ASP A 15 0.06 -7.55 -13.02
N GLY A 16 0.74 -8.61 -12.57
CA GLY A 16 1.96 -9.09 -13.20
C GLY A 16 1.79 -9.44 -14.68
N GLU A 17 0.64 -10.01 -15.06
CA GLU A 17 0.33 -10.36 -16.46
C GLU A 17 0.20 -9.10 -17.34
N VAL A 18 -0.39 -8.02 -16.82
CA VAL A 18 -0.52 -6.76 -17.55
C VAL A 18 0.85 -6.13 -17.77
N LEU A 19 1.71 -6.14 -16.75
CA LEU A 19 3.09 -5.68 -16.84
C LEU A 19 3.91 -6.52 -17.82
N GLU A 20 3.76 -7.84 -17.79
CA GLU A 20 4.44 -8.75 -18.72
C GLU A 20 4.04 -8.48 -20.17
N ARG A 21 2.74 -8.32 -20.44
CA ARG A 21 2.23 -7.97 -21.78
C ARG A 21 2.75 -6.62 -22.26
N LEU A 22 2.85 -5.64 -21.36
CA LEU A 22 3.43 -4.34 -21.68
C LEU A 22 4.92 -4.47 -22.02
N SER A 23 5.67 -5.27 -21.26
CA SER A 23 7.07 -5.58 -21.53
C SER A 23 7.27 -6.26 -22.88
N MET A 24 6.43 -7.24 -23.23
CA MET A 24 6.48 -7.90 -24.55
C MET A 24 6.31 -6.91 -25.71
N LYS A 25 5.55 -5.83 -25.51
CA LYS A 25 5.30 -4.80 -26.53
C LYS A 25 6.42 -3.76 -26.66
N LEU A 26 7.08 -3.41 -25.55
CA LEU A 26 8.07 -2.31 -25.48
C LEU A 26 9.54 -2.78 -25.48
N ASN A 27 9.81 -4.04 -25.16
CA ASN A 27 11.16 -4.61 -25.20
C ASN A 27 11.73 -4.78 -26.63
N PRO A 28 10.93 -5.15 -27.66
CA PRO A 28 11.43 -5.18 -29.02
C PRO A 28 11.93 -3.80 -29.47
N ARG A 29 13.10 -3.78 -30.11
CA ARG A 29 13.70 -2.54 -30.58
C ARG A 29 12.88 -1.94 -31.71
N MET A 30 12.33 -0.77 -31.43
CA MET A 30 11.60 0.05 -32.39
C MET A 30 12.06 1.49 -32.23
N LEU A 31 12.44 2.14 -33.35
CA LEU A 31 12.90 3.52 -33.33
C LEU A 31 11.83 4.42 -32.70
N LEU A 32 12.22 5.15 -31.66
CA LEU A 32 11.38 6.12 -30.93
C LEU A 32 10.14 5.54 -30.22
N LYS A 33 9.98 4.20 -30.23
CA LYS A 33 8.76 3.49 -29.84
C LYS A 33 9.02 2.29 -28.92
N ASP A 34 10.22 2.23 -28.33
CA ASP A 34 10.68 1.18 -27.42
C ASP A 34 10.81 1.69 -25.96
N TYR A 35 11.19 0.79 -25.05
CA TYR A 35 11.41 1.14 -23.64
C TYR A 35 12.45 2.25 -23.44
N GLN A 36 13.45 2.40 -24.33
CA GLN A 36 14.46 3.45 -24.23
C GLN A 36 13.85 4.83 -24.49
N SER A 37 12.96 4.88 -25.47
CA SER A 37 12.21 6.08 -25.82
C SER A 37 11.30 6.50 -24.65
N LEU A 38 10.64 5.54 -24.01
CA LEU A 38 9.88 5.76 -22.78
C LEU A 38 10.77 6.28 -21.63
N ALA A 39 11.94 5.66 -21.42
CA ALA A 39 12.89 6.08 -20.41
C ALA A 39 13.39 7.53 -20.65
N GLY A 40 13.64 7.91 -21.91
CA GLY A 40 14.01 9.27 -22.28
C GLY A 40 12.93 10.29 -21.93
N ARG A 41 11.65 9.97 -22.18
CA ARG A 41 10.52 10.83 -21.78
C ARG A 41 10.37 10.95 -20.27
N LEU A 42 10.68 9.87 -19.55
CA LEU A 42 10.79 9.84 -18.08
C LEU A 42 12.04 10.55 -17.54
N LYS A 43 12.87 11.16 -18.40
CA LYS A 43 14.08 11.90 -18.07
C LYS A 43 15.16 11.05 -17.41
N TYR A 44 15.24 9.77 -17.79
CA TYR A 44 16.40 8.94 -17.45
C TYR A 44 17.61 9.31 -18.30
N THR A 45 18.79 9.26 -17.69
CA THR A 45 20.05 9.46 -18.39
C THR A 45 20.44 8.20 -19.16
N TYR A 46 21.41 8.33 -20.06
CA TYR A 46 21.92 7.23 -20.86
C TYR A 46 22.45 6.07 -20.00
N GLU A 47 23.08 6.36 -18.86
CA GLU A 47 23.63 5.34 -17.95
C GLU A 47 22.53 4.46 -17.37
N PHE A 48 21.41 5.06 -16.95
CA PHE A 48 20.24 4.30 -16.48
C PHE A 48 19.66 3.43 -17.60
N ILE A 49 19.50 3.99 -18.79
CA ILE A 49 18.96 3.25 -19.95
C ILE A 49 19.86 2.05 -20.29
N ARG A 50 21.18 2.24 -20.26
CA ARG A 50 22.18 1.18 -20.43
C ARG A 50 22.11 0.13 -19.32
N ASN A 51 21.83 0.54 -18.09
CA ASN A 51 21.67 -0.39 -16.99
C ASN A 51 20.40 -1.24 -17.14
N PHE A 52 19.26 -0.64 -17.47
CA PHE A 52 18.02 -1.37 -17.75
C PHE A 52 18.17 -2.35 -18.91
N ALA A 53 18.97 -2.01 -19.93
CA ALA A 53 19.25 -2.90 -21.05
C ALA A 53 19.94 -4.23 -20.68
N ARG A 54 20.53 -4.32 -19.48
CA ARG A 54 21.18 -5.54 -18.97
C ARG A 54 20.22 -6.47 -18.24
N GLU A 55 19.05 -5.96 -17.87
CA GLU A 55 18.04 -6.73 -17.18
C GLU A 55 17.35 -7.69 -18.14
N ARG A 56 16.84 -8.81 -17.60
CA ARG A 56 16.04 -9.78 -18.38
C ARG A 56 14.81 -9.13 -18.99
N ASP A 57 14.20 -8.20 -18.25
CA ASP A 57 13.07 -7.39 -18.70
C ASP A 57 13.36 -5.90 -18.48
N PRO A 58 13.91 -5.21 -19.50
CA PRO A 58 14.25 -3.80 -19.42
C PRO A 58 13.05 -2.89 -19.15
N THR A 59 11.88 -3.21 -19.68
CA THR A 59 10.65 -2.42 -19.46
C THR A 59 10.19 -2.52 -18.02
N LEU A 60 10.12 -3.75 -17.47
CA LEU A 60 9.72 -3.93 -16.08
C LEU A 60 10.72 -3.27 -15.12
N ALA A 61 12.02 -3.40 -15.37
CA ALA A 61 13.06 -2.76 -14.56
C ALA A 61 12.95 -1.23 -14.58
N LEU A 62 12.69 -0.64 -15.76
CA LEU A 62 12.43 0.80 -15.90
C LEU A 62 11.23 1.25 -15.07
N LEU A 63 10.11 0.53 -15.18
CA LEU A 63 8.88 0.87 -14.47
C LEU A 63 9.04 0.70 -12.95
N GLN A 64 9.71 -0.37 -12.52
CA GLN A 64 10.08 -0.60 -11.12
C GLN A 64 10.89 0.54 -10.55
N HIS A 65 11.95 0.92 -11.24
CA HIS A 65 12.78 2.04 -10.82
C HIS A 65 11.97 3.35 -10.80
N TRP A 66 11.09 3.57 -11.78
CA TRP A 66 10.27 4.78 -11.87
C TRP A 66 9.24 4.90 -10.75
N TRP A 67 8.49 3.85 -10.43
CA TRP A 67 7.48 3.90 -9.38
C TRP A 67 8.07 3.86 -7.96
N SER A 68 9.29 3.33 -7.79
CA SER A 68 10.04 3.39 -6.53
C SER A 68 10.81 4.70 -6.36
N SER A 69 10.91 5.52 -7.41
CA SER A 69 11.63 6.79 -7.37
C SER A 69 10.85 7.85 -6.60
N LYS A 70 11.54 8.56 -5.70
CA LYS A 70 11.00 9.74 -5.00
C LYS A 70 10.87 10.99 -5.90
N ARG A 71 11.15 10.88 -7.20
CA ARG A 71 11.15 12.02 -8.13
C ARG A 71 9.73 12.38 -8.58
N GLY A 72 9.27 13.60 -8.28
CA GLY A 72 8.17 14.27 -8.98
C GLY A 72 6.75 13.71 -8.71
N LYS A 73 5.88 13.88 -9.72
CA LYS A 73 4.42 13.62 -9.69
C LYS A 73 4.06 12.16 -9.37
N GLU A 74 2.81 11.95 -8.94
CA GLU A 74 2.21 10.64 -8.68
C GLU A 74 2.41 9.65 -9.84
N LYS A 75 2.82 8.42 -9.52
CA LYS A 75 3.17 7.38 -10.51
C LYS A 75 1.94 6.61 -10.95
N THR A 76 0.99 7.32 -11.56
CA THR A 76 -0.30 6.77 -11.97
C THR A 76 -0.25 6.17 -13.37
N VAL A 77 -1.19 5.26 -13.63
CA VAL A 77 -1.42 4.67 -14.96
C VAL A 77 -1.75 5.76 -15.99
N THR A 78 -2.48 6.80 -15.60
CA THR A 78 -2.77 7.97 -16.45
C THR A 78 -1.50 8.63 -16.99
N ILE A 79 -0.49 8.87 -16.15
CA ILE A 79 0.78 9.45 -16.63
C ILE A 79 1.49 8.50 -17.60
N LEU A 80 1.47 7.19 -17.33
CA LEU A 80 2.05 6.22 -18.25
C LEU A 80 1.30 6.21 -19.60
N LEU A 81 -0.03 6.31 -19.60
CA LEU A 81 -0.85 6.42 -20.80
C LEU A 81 -0.52 7.66 -21.62
N GLU A 82 -0.37 8.83 -20.98
CA GLU A 82 0.06 10.07 -21.64
C GLU A 82 1.40 9.89 -22.35
N LEU A 83 2.41 9.32 -21.65
CA LEU A 83 3.74 9.09 -22.21
C LEU A 83 3.73 8.10 -23.39
N LEU A 84 2.91 7.05 -23.30
CA LEU A 84 2.76 6.06 -24.37
C LEU A 84 2.01 6.62 -25.58
N SER A 85 0.99 7.46 -25.34
CA SER A 85 0.26 8.16 -26.38
C SER A 85 1.15 9.16 -27.12
N ASP A 86 2.00 9.91 -26.40
CA ASP A 86 2.99 10.80 -27.01
C ASP A 86 4.03 10.06 -27.89
N MET A 87 4.23 8.77 -27.64
CA MET A 87 5.09 7.88 -28.44
C MET A 87 4.34 7.20 -29.58
N GLU A 88 3.04 7.49 -29.75
CA GLU A 88 2.16 6.82 -30.72
C GLU A 88 2.22 5.28 -30.57
N ARG A 89 2.18 4.81 -29.32
CA ARG A 89 2.05 3.37 -28.97
C ARG A 89 0.62 3.07 -28.54
N ASP A 90 -0.31 3.23 -29.47
CA ASP A 90 -1.74 3.00 -29.24
C ASP A 90 -2.02 1.58 -28.74
N ASP A 91 -1.25 0.60 -29.19
CA ASP A 91 -1.38 -0.80 -28.76
C ASP A 91 -1.06 -1.02 -27.27
N CYS A 92 -0.18 -0.20 -26.69
CA CYS A 92 0.11 -0.20 -25.25
C CYS A 92 -0.93 0.63 -24.48
N VAL A 93 -1.43 1.72 -25.09
CA VAL A 93 -2.50 2.55 -24.53
C VAL A 93 -3.77 1.72 -24.36
N ASP A 94 -4.18 1.00 -25.41
CA ASP A 94 -5.37 0.14 -25.38
C ASP A 94 -5.25 -0.99 -24.35
N LEU A 95 -4.04 -1.53 -24.16
CA LEU A 95 -3.76 -2.54 -23.12
C LEU A 95 -3.98 -1.97 -21.71
N LEU A 96 -3.53 -0.75 -21.44
CA LEU A 96 -3.54 -0.16 -20.10
C LEU A 96 -4.83 0.60 -19.76
N ARG A 97 -5.60 1.04 -20.75
CA ARG A 97 -6.80 1.86 -20.58
C ARG A 97 -7.84 1.26 -19.62
N PRO A 98 -8.13 -0.06 -19.62
CA PRO A 98 -9.06 -0.67 -18.67
C PRO A 98 -8.61 -0.55 -17.21
N TYR A 99 -7.32 -0.34 -16.97
CA TYR A 99 -6.70 -0.31 -15.64
C TYR A 99 -6.43 1.10 -15.13
N GLU A 100 -6.83 2.15 -15.88
CA GLU A 100 -6.55 3.54 -15.51
C GLU A 100 -7.18 3.93 -14.16
N PHE A 101 -8.40 3.46 -13.92
CA PHE A 101 -9.18 3.78 -12.73
C PHE A 101 -9.54 2.53 -11.94
N TYR A 102 -9.86 2.73 -10.67
CA TYR A 102 -10.53 1.74 -9.84
C TYR A 102 -11.64 2.43 -9.04
N MET A 103 -12.70 1.68 -8.72
CA MET A 103 -13.76 2.17 -7.84
C MET A 103 -13.28 2.00 -6.40
N SER A 104 -13.14 3.09 -5.66
CA SER A 104 -13.04 3.00 -4.22
C SER A 104 -14.45 2.92 -3.66
N HIS A 105 -14.82 1.77 -3.11
CA HIS A 105 -15.92 1.73 -2.17
C HIS A 105 -15.38 2.28 -0.86
N GLU A 106 -15.74 3.52 -0.54
CA GLU A 106 -15.73 3.95 0.86
C GLU A 106 -16.76 3.05 1.55
N ALA A 107 -16.28 2.05 2.29
CA ALA A 107 -17.12 1.37 3.25
C ALA A 107 -17.66 2.49 4.15
N SER A 108 -18.97 2.70 4.13
CA SER A 108 -19.62 3.49 5.15
C SER A 108 -19.38 2.75 6.47
N GLU A 109 -18.33 3.13 7.19
CA GLU A 109 -18.22 2.93 8.62
C GLU A 109 -19.28 3.82 9.28
N LEU A 110 -20.54 3.48 9.07
CA LEU A 110 -21.64 3.88 9.94
C LEU A 110 -22.33 2.59 10.34
N ASP A 111 -21.95 2.16 11.53
CA ASP A 111 -22.87 1.74 12.55
C ASP A 111 -23.64 0.43 12.28
N GLU A 112 -23.03 -0.68 12.69
CA GLU A 112 -23.74 -1.81 13.29
C GLU A 112 -22.71 -2.72 13.99
N ARG A 113 -22.17 -2.23 15.13
CA ARG A 113 -21.79 -3.19 16.17
C ARG A 113 -23.10 -3.86 16.58
N PRO A 114 -23.26 -5.19 16.52
CA PRO A 114 -24.39 -5.81 17.17
C PRO A 114 -24.25 -5.48 18.66
N VAL A 115 -25.17 -4.67 19.19
CA VAL A 115 -25.31 -4.52 20.64
C VAL A 115 -25.81 -5.89 21.12
N ILE A 116 -24.88 -6.73 21.56
CA ILE A 116 -25.21 -7.96 22.26
C ILE A 116 -25.80 -7.52 23.59
N ALA A 117 -27.12 -7.43 23.66
CA ALA A 117 -27.84 -7.27 24.92
C ALA A 117 -27.61 -8.55 25.75
N GLY A 118 -26.65 -8.50 26.68
CA GLY A 118 -26.41 -9.59 27.63
C GLY A 118 -24.96 -10.01 27.84
N ALA A 119 -23.99 -9.10 27.82
CA ALA A 119 -22.66 -9.41 28.36
C ALA A 119 -22.71 -9.41 29.90
N THR A 120 -23.18 -10.52 30.49
CA THR A 120 -22.73 -10.91 31.82
C THR A 120 -21.26 -11.29 31.70
N ASP A 121 -20.43 -10.50 32.36
CA ASP A 121 -18.98 -10.60 32.41
C ASP A 121 -18.56 -11.94 33.05
N GLN A 122 -18.23 -12.94 32.23
CA GLN A 122 -17.60 -14.18 32.68
C GLN A 122 -16.59 -14.66 31.64
N ASN A 123 -15.49 -13.92 31.49
CA ASN A 123 -14.26 -14.51 30.96
C ASN A 123 -13.04 -13.91 31.65
N VAL A 124 -12.92 -14.17 32.96
CA VAL A 124 -11.66 -14.05 33.67
C VAL A 124 -10.82 -15.25 33.24
N ASN A 125 -9.97 -15.08 32.21
CA ASN A 125 -8.93 -16.04 31.90
C ASN A 125 -7.88 -15.98 33.04
N PRO A 126 -7.72 -17.03 33.88
CA PRO A 126 -6.83 -16.98 35.03
C PRO A 126 -5.34 -17.08 34.66
N TYR A 127 -4.99 -17.18 33.38
CA TYR A 127 -3.61 -17.26 32.89
C TYR A 127 -3.26 -16.09 31.95
N ASN A 128 -3.53 -14.85 32.38
CA ASN A 128 -2.91 -13.67 31.77
C ASN A 128 -1.67 -13.25 32.58
N PRO A 129 -0.43 -13.57 32.15
CA PRO A 129 0.78 -13.34 32.93
C PRO A 129 1.24 -11.88 32.98
N TYR A 130 0.51 -10.94 32.37
CA TYR A 130 0.91 -9.53 32.28
C TYR A 130 0.22 -8.60 33.30
N PHE A 131 -0.63 -9.13 34.17
CA PHE A 131 -1.23 -8.39 35.29
C PHE A 131 -1.21 -9.24 36.57
N PRO A 132 -0.23 -9.07 37.48
CA PRO A 132 -0.32 -9.70 38.79
C PRO A 132 -1.50 -9.08 39.55
N ALA A 133 -2.42 -9.94 40.01
CA ALA A 133 -3.56 -9.56 40.84
C ALA A 133 -3.05 -8.85 42.10
N ARG A 134 -3.62 -7.68 42.40
CA ARG A 134 -3.40 -6.99 43.67
C ARG A 134 -4.16 -7.75 44.75
N ASP A 135 -3.44 -8.28 45.73
CA ASP A 135 -4.00 -8.86 46.94
C ASP A 135 -4.55 -7.74 47.84
N ASP A 136 -5.87 -7.50 47.76
CA ASP A 136 -6.60 -6.67 48.71
C ASP A 136 -7.51 -7.58 49.56
N HIS A 137 -6.98 -8.08 50.69
CA HIS A 137 -7.80 -8.63 51.78
C HIS A 137 -7.93 -7.58 52.88
N GLN A 138 -9.17 -7.11 53.06
CA GLN A 138 -9.57 -6.13 54.07
C GLN A 138 -10.41 -6.80 55.17
N GLY A 139 -10.11 -6.51 56.44
CA GLY A 139 -10.95 -6.76 57.63
C GLY A 139 -10.35 -7.80 58.59
N GLN A 140 -10.25 -7.61 59.91
CA GLN A 140 -11.02 -6.79 60.86
C GLN A 140 -10.21 -6.45 62.15
N ALA A 141 -10.61 -5.32 62.73
CA ALA A 141 -10.50 -4.77 64.09
C ALA A 141 -9.93 -5.60 65.27
N GLY A 142 -9.19 -4.92 66.16
CA GLY A 142 -9.04 -5.33 67.58
C GLY A 142 -7.89 -4.68 68.37
N GLN A 143 -8.11 -3.46 68.88
CA GLN A 143 -7.70 -2.93 70.20
C GLN A 143 -6.40 -3.43 70.90
N LEU A 144 -5.47 -2.50 71.19
CA LEU A 144 -5.11 -1.97 72.53
C LEU A 144 -3.70 -1.34 72.51
N GLY A 145 -3.59 -0.14 73.07
CA GLY A 145 -2.36 0.64 73.13
C GLY A 145 -1.36 0.15 74.19
N THR A 146 -0.12 0.59 74.08
CA THR A 146 0.56 1.47 75.05
C THR A 146 2.06 1.63 74.71
N ALA A 147 2.52 2.88 74.85
CA ALA A 147 3.85 3.33 75.28
C ALA A 147 5.15 2.97 74.50
N LYS A 148 5.87 4.06 74.16
CA LYS A 148 7.33 4.23 73.93
C LYS A 148 8.20 3.61 75.05
N PRO A 149 9.57 3.64 75.04
CA PRO A 149 10.57 4.26 74.13
C PRO A 149 11.65 3.24 73.65
N GLY A 150 12.50 3.48 72.65
CA GLY A 150 13.63 4.42 72.64
C GLY A 150 14.87 3.79 73.29
N GLN A 151 15.82 3.33 72.46
CA GLN A 151 17.28 3.41 72.61
C GLN A 151 17.95 2.92 71.33
#